data_AF-A0A7S0I8M5-F1
#
_entry.id   AF-A0A7S0I8M5-F1
#
_cell.length_a   1.000
_cell.length_b   1.000
_cell.length_c   1.000
_cell.angle_alpha   90.00
_cell.angle_beta   90.00
_cell.angle_gamma   90.00
#
_symmetry.space_group_name_H-M   'P 1'
#
loop_
_entity.id
_entity.type
_entity.pdbx_description
1 polymer ?
#
loop_
_entity_poly.entity_id
_entity_poly.type
_entity_poly.pdbx_seq_one_letter_code
_entity_poly.pdbx_strand_id
1 'polypeptide(L)'
;DDNSLRRVYTAITDWWCRRASVPKDVGLKLPGKLVEATLEIYNTIKRELLPTPMKSHYTYNMRDISKVWQGVSMIGEAPQNQLELIRLWSHETLRVFHDRLVNDEDRMWFFSFLKQMVDRHTGQKFDKVFAAWDFDKNGTVDIVELRRLMFASFMDGAGAEGKYAEVKDVDAMQRLVTEQLVEYNQSGKMRMDLVLFLYAAEHICRISRVIRQDLGNALLVGVGGSGRQSLTRIAAFMAEFEVYSIEITKSYTQVEWRDDLKNVLRKAGGEGSPTVFLFNDTQIKMESFLEDINNILNTGEVPNMFAKDETAQVIDMVTPRAVKAGVNAGSRADLFQFFVDECRRNLHMVLCFSPVGDAFRERLRKFPSLVNCCTIDWF
;
A
#
# COMPACT_ATOMS: atom_id res chain seq x y z
N ASP A 1 -22.99 2.68 12.03
CA ASP A 1 -23.14 2.33 13.45
C ASP A 1 -21.87 1.64 13.92
N ASP A 2 -21.23 2.19 14.93
CA ASP A 2 -19.91 1.75 15.42
C ASP A 2 -19.96 0.34 16.03
N ASN A 3 -21.10 -0.06 16.58
CA ASN A 3 -21.29 -1.41 17.09
C ASN A 3 -21.21 -2.45 15.97
N SER A 4 -21.77 -2.12 14.81
CA SER A 4 -21.71 -2.98 13.63
C SER A 4 -20.27 -3.11 13.11
N LEU A 5 -19.53 -1.99 13.03
CA LEU A 5 -18.12 -2.00 12.61
C LEU A 5 -17.25 -2.80 13.58
N ARG A 6 -17.44 -2.60 14.89
CA ARG A 6 -16.74 -3.36 15.92
C ARG A 6 -16.96 -4.86 15.76
N ARG A 7 -18.21 -5.31 15.57
CA ARG A 7 -18.52 -6.73 15.35
C ARG A 7 -17.81 -7.29 14.12
N VAL A 8 -17.84 -6.56 13.00
CA VAL A 8 -17.20 -6.98 11.75
C VAL A 8 -15.69 -7.12 11.91
N TYR A 9 -15.01 -6.09 12.44
CA TYR A 9 -13.55 -6.12 12.56
C TYR A 9 -13.06 -7.04 13.68
N THR A 10 -13.81 -7.22 14.77
CA THR A 10 -13.52 -8.28 15.75
C THR A 10 -13.59 -9.66 15.09
N ALA A 11 -14.63 -9.95 14.31
CA ALA A 11 -14.76 -11.24 13.64
C ALA A 11 -13.62 -11.51 12.64
N ILE A 12 -13.23 -10.50 11.86
CA ILE A 12 -12.09 -10.59 10.93
C ILE A 12 -10.80 -10.85 11.69
N THR A 13 -10.58 -10.13 12.78
CA THR A 13 -9.35 -10.23 13.58
C THR A 13 -9.27 -11.58 14.31
N ASP A 14 -10.38 -12.08 14.84
CA ASP A 14 -10.46 -13.40 15.48
C ASP A 14 -10.18 -14.53 14.47
N TRP A 15 -10.75 -14.41 13.26
CA TRP A 15 -10.45 -15.34 12.18
C TRP A 15 -8.96 -15.30 11.82
N TRP A 16 -8.37 -14.11 11.69
CA TRP A 16 -6.95 -13.95 11.40
C TRP A 16 -6.07 -14.57 12.50
N CYS A 17 -6.35 -14.30 13.78
CA CYS A 17 -5.60 -14.86 14.90
C CYS A 17 -5.57 -16.39 14.86
N ARG A 18 -6.69 -17.04 14.49
CA ARG A 18 -6.74 -18.50 14.31
C ARG A 18 -5.92 -18.96 13.12
N ARG A 19 -6.08 -18.29 11.96
CA ARG A 19 -5.34 -18.62 10.73
C ARG A 19 -3.83 -18.50 10.91
N ALA A 20 -3.39 -17.42 11.54
CA ALA A 20 -1.98 -17.16 11.79
C ALA A 20 -1.41 -17.99 12.96
N SER A 21 -2.23 -18.74 13.70
CA SER A 21 -1.82 -19.49 14.89
C SER A 21 -1.21 -18.59 15.98
N VAL A 22 -1.80 -17.41 16.19
CA VAL A 22 -1.39 -16.48 17.25
C VAL A 22 -1.54 -17.18 18.62
N PRO A 23 -0.54 -17.10 19.51
CA PRO A 23 -0.61 -17.69 20.85
C PRO A 23 -1.87 -17.26 21.61
N LYS A 24 -2.49 -18.18 22.37
CA LYS A 24 -3.80 -17.95 23.02
C LYS A 24 -3.78 -16.75 23.97
N ASP A 25 -2.70 -16.56 24.72
CA ASP A 25 -2.49 -15.44 25.64
C ASP A 25 -2.42 -14.09 24.94
N VAL A 26 -1.99 -14.06 23.68
CA VAL A 26 -2.00 -12.88 22.81
C VAL A 26 -3.36 -12.71 22.14
N GLY A 27 -3.92 -13.78 21.57
CA GLY A 27 -5.11 -13.76 20.71
C GLY A 27 -6.47 -13.64 21.41
N LEU A 28 -6.56 -13.78 22.74
CA LEU A 28 -7.85 -13.86 23.45
C LEU A 28 -8.57 -12.51 23.69
N LYS A 29 -7.83 -11.45 24.03
CA LYS A 29 -8.42 -10.15 24.43
C LYS A 29 -7.80 -8.96 23.72
N LEU A 30 -6.49 -8.98 23.52
CA LEU A 30 -5.74 -7.86 22.95
C LEU A 30 -6.24 -7.48 21.53
N PRO A 31 -6.53 -8.39 20.60
CA PRO A 31 -6.94 -7.99 19.25
C PRO A 31 -8.27 -7.22 19.25
N GLY A 32 -9.25 -7.64 20.06
CA GLY A 32 -10.50 -6.88 20.24
C GLY A 32 -10.29 -5.49 20.82
N LYS A 33 -9.29 -5.29 21.68
CA LYS A 33 -8.90 -3.97 22.20
C LYS A 33 -8.23 -3.10 21.16
N LEU A 34 -7.40 -3.68 20.31
CA LEU A 34 -6.81 -2.97 19.18
C LEU A 34 -7.86 -2.58 18.13
N VAL A 35 -8.93 -3.38 17.96
CA VAL A 35 -10.09 -3.00 17.13
C VAL A 35 -10.80 -1.78 17.72
N GLU A 36 -11.05 -1.77 19.03
CA GLU A 36 -11.60 -0.59 19.74
C GLU A 36 -10.72 0.65 19.56
N ALA A 37 -9.40 0.50 19.73
CA ALA A 37 -8.44 1.58 19.52
C ALA A 37 -8.45 2.11 18.08
N THR A 38 -8.51 1.22 17.09
CA THR A 38 -8.55 1.62 15.66
C THR A 38 -9.81 2.41 15.33
N LEU A 39 -10.96 2.01 15.89
CA LEU A 39 -12.23 2.74 15.71
C LEU A 39 -12.20 4.11 16.39
N GLU A 40 -11.64 4.20 17.59
CA GLU A 40 -11.44 5.47 18.27
C GLU A 40 -10.51 6.39 17.47
N ILE A 41 -9.40 5.86 16.96
CA ILE A 41 -8.47 6.61 16.11
C ILE A 41 -9.19 7.17 14.89
N TYR A 42 -9.90 6.30 14.16
CA TYR A 42 -10.64 6.69 12.96
C TYR A 42 -11.68 7.79 13.24
N ASN A 43 -12.48 7.62 14.29
CA ASN A 43 -13.53 8.58 14.64
C ASN A 43 -12.95 9.94 15.08
N THR A 44 -11.84 9.93 15.82
CA THR A 44 -11.19 11.15 16.28
C THR A 44 -10.51 11.89 15.13
N ILE A 45 -9.76 11.21 14.27
CA ILE A 45 -9.18 11.81 13.05
C ILE A 45 -10.28 12.45 12.21
N LYS A 46 -11.38 11.73 11.97
CA LYS A 46 -12.48 12.23 11.14
C LYS A 46 -13.11 13.51 11.70
N ARG A 47 -13.06 13.69 13.02
CA ARG A 47 -13.59 14.88 13.70
C ARG A 47 -12.59 16.03 13.73
N GLU A 48 -11.31 15.75 13.98
CA GLU A 48 -10.29 16.76 14.28
C GLU A 48 -9.44 17.16 13.07
N LEU A 49 -9.18 16.23 12.15
CA LEU A 49 -8.38 16.46 10.94
C LEU A 49 -9.27 16.58 9.69
N LEU A 50 -10.03 17.66 9.62
CA LEU A 50 -10.95 17.94 8.53
C LEU A 50 -10.22 18.35 7.23
N PRO A 51 -10.77 17.99 6.05
CA PRO A 51 -10.20 18.40 4.78
C PRO A 51 -10.32 19.91 4.60
N THR A 52 -9.22 20.54 4.23
CA THR A 52 -9.14 21.98 3.87
C THR A 52 -8.65 22.10 2.43
N PRO A 53 -8.74 23.27 1.77
CA PRO A 53 -8.17 23.46 0.44
C PRO A 53 -6.69 23.07 0.36
N MET A 54 -5.91 23.30 1.42
CA MET A 54 -4.49 22.93 1.48
C MET A 54 -4.24 21.44 1.75
N LYS A 55 -5.20 20.76 2.42
CA LYS A 55 -5.10 19.37 2.86
C LYS A 55 -6.31 18.56 2.36
N SER A 56 -6.62 18.65 1.07
CA SER A 56 -7.85 18.08 0.48
C SER A 56 -7.91 16.55 0.54
N HIS A 57 -6.77 15.89 0.72
CA HIS A 57 -6.64 14.44 0.87
C HIS A 57 -6.88 13.96 2.31
N TYR A 58 -7.17 14.84 3.27
CA TYR A 58 -7.55 14.49 4.64
C TYR A 58 -9.00 13.99 4.70
N THR A 59 -9.32 13.02 3.85
CA THR A 59 -10.61 12.35 3.79
C THR A 59 -10.41 10.93 4.24
N TYR A 60 -11.20 10.50 5.22
CA TYR A 60 -11.11 9.17 5.82
C TYR A 60 -12.43 8.43 5.68
N ASN A 61 -12.35 7.15 5.33
CA ASN A 61 -13.51 6.30 5.14
C ASN A 61 -13.26 4.89 5.72
N MET A 62 -14.26 4.02 5.66
CA MET A 62 -14.17 2.68 6.28
C MET A 62 -13.09 1.77 5.67
N ARG A 63 -12.62 2.05 4.44
CA ARG A 63 -11.49 1.34 3.82
C ARG A 63 -10.19 1.59 4.58
N ASP A 64 -10.04 2.73 5.25
CA ASP A 64 -8.85 3.01 6.06
C ASP A 64 -8.74 2.04 7.23
N ILE A 65 -9.86 1.74 7.91
CA ILE A 65 -9.90 0.72 8.96
C ILE A 65 -9.56 -0.65 8.36
N SER A 66 -10.10 -0.98 7.18
CA SER A 66 -9.77 -2.23 6.49
C SER A 66 -8.28 -2.34 6.16
N LYS A 67 -7.65 -1.25 5.68
CA LYS A 67 -6.22 -1.20 5.33
C LYS A 67 -5.30 -1.45 6.53
N VAL A 68 -5.68 -1.01 7.73
CA VAL A 68 -4.93 -1.31 8.97
C VAL A 68 -4.91 -2.82 9.21
N TRP A 69 -6.11 -3.43 9.26
CA TRP A 69 -6.22 -4.86 9.56
C TRP A 69 -5.74 -5.77 8.43
N GLN A 70 -5.83 -5.32 7.18
CA GLN A 70 -5.22 -5.98 6.04
C GLN A 70 -3.68 -6.01 6.19
N GLY A 71 -3.08 -4.90 6.61
CA GLY A 71 -1.65 -4.83 6.92
C GLY A 71 -1.23 -5.74 8.06
N VAL A 72 -1.99 -5.75 9.16
CA VAL A 72 -1.75 -6.67 10.30
C VAL A 72 -1.85 -8.12 9.83
N SER A 73 -2.81 -8.40 8.95
CA SER A 73 -3.06 -9.74 8.42
C SER A 73 -2.01 -10.25 7.44
N MET A 74 -1.16 -9.36 6.93
CA MET A 74 -0.10 -9.65 5.97
C MET A 74 1.17 -10.18 6.62
N ILE A 75 1.29 -10.11 7.96
CA ILE A 75 2.47 -10.60 8.68
C ILE A 75 2.75 -12.07 8.32
N GLY A 76 4.00 -12.37 7.97
CA GLY A 76 4.42 -13.71 7.55
C GLY A 76 4.54 -14.69 8.72
N GLU A 77 4.86 -14.18 9.91
CA GLU A 77 4.95 -14.96 11.14
C GLU A 77 4.09 -14.33 12.23
N ALA A 78 3.34 -15.15 12.96
CA ALA A 78 2.48 -14.64 14.01
C ALA A 78 3.29 -13.96 15.13
N PRO A 79 2.81 -12.83 15.66
CA PRO A 79 3.37 -12.23 16.87
C PRO A 79 3.39 -13.24 18.02
N GLN A 80 4.56 -13.39 18.66
CA GLN A 80 4.77 -14.36 19.73
C GLN A 80 4.38 -13.83 21.10
N ASN A 81 4.24 -12.52 21.25
CA ASN A 81 3.85 -11.87 22.49
C ASN A 81 2.99 -10.62 22.23
N GLN A 82 2.40 -10.09 23.30
CA GLN A 82 1.53 -8.92 23.23
C GLN A 82 2.27 -7.67 22.70
N LEU A 83 3.55 -7.49 23.02
CA LEU A 83 4.31 -6.31 22.61
C LEU A 83 4.52 -6.29 21.09
N GLU A 84 4.87 -7.43 20.49
CA GLU A 84 5.00 -7.58 19.04
C GLU A 84 3.69 -7.26 18.31
N LEU A 85 2.55 -7.75 18.80
CA LEU A 85 1.25 -7.45 18.19
C LEU A 85 0.92 -5.95 18.30
N ILE A 86 1.22 -5.31 19.43
CA ILE A 86 1.03 -3.86 19.59
C ILE A 86 1.93 -3.09 18.62
N ARG A 87 3.21 -3.46 18.48
CA ARG A 87 4.14 -2.82 17.54
C ARG A 87 3.67 -2.95 16.09
N LEU A 88 3.25 -4.15 15.67
CA LEU A 88 2.68 -4.39 14.34
C LEU A 88 1.44 -3.52 14.10
N TRP A 89 0.49 -3.51 15.04
CA TRP A 89 -0.72 -2.70 14.92
C TRP A 89 -0.41 -1.19 14.87
N SER A 90 0.51 -0.72 15.71
CA SER A 90 0.96 0.68 15.71
C SER A 90 1.64 1.04 14.40
N HIS A 91 2.49 0.17 13.86
CA HIS A 91 3.11 0.36 12.55
C HIS A 91 2.04 0.52 11.46
N GLU A 92 1.08 -0.39 11.36
CA GLU A 92 0.03 -0.31 10.32
C GLU A 92 -0.87 0.91 10.49
N THR A 93 -1.11 1.33 11.73
CA THR A 93 -1.83 2.55 12.04
C THR A 93 -1.08 3.80 11.56
N LEU A 94 0.26 3.83 11.70
CA LEU A 94 1.10 4.89 11.13
C LEU A 94 1.04 4.87 9.60
N ARG A 95 1.20 3.70 8.97
CA ARG A 95 1.20 3.59 7.49
C ARG A 95 -0.12 4.04 6.85
N VAL A 96 -1.25 3.89 7.55
CA VAL A 96 -2.57 4.26 7.01
C VAL A 96 -2.95 5.71 7.29
N PHE A 97 -2.70 6.18 8.51
CA PHE A 97 -3.17 7.50 8.98
C PHE A 97 -2.04 8.54 9.04
N HIS A 98 -0.91 8.20 9.66
CA HIS A 98 0.19 9.14 9.86
C HIS A 98 0.88 9.51 8.55
N ASP A 99 1.15 8.52 7.69
CA ASP A 99 1.83 8.74 6.41
C ASP A 99 1.02 9.61 5.45
N ARG A 100 -0.27 9.84 5.70
CA ARG A 100 -1.13 10.77 4.94
C ARG A 100 -0.90 12.23 5.31
N LEU A 101 -0.34 12.50 6.49
CA LEU A 101 -0.21 13.84 7.08
C LEU A 101 0.98 14.60 6.49
N VAL A 102 0.76 15.89 6.23
CA VAL A 102 1.70 16.73 5.49
C VAL A 102 2.61 17.54 6.41
N ASN A 103 2.06 18.12 7.48
CA ASN A 103 2.82 19.01 8.36
C ASN A 103 3.23 18.30 9.66
N ASP A 104 4.26 18.84 10.31
CA ASP A 104 4.81 18.22 11.53
C ASP A 104 3.89 18.39 12.74
N GLU A 105 3.03 19.42 12.75
CA GLU A 105 2.01 19.63 13.78
C GLU A 105 1.00 18.48 13.82
N ASP A 106 0.40 18.13 12.68
CA ASP A 106 -0.58 17.03 12.61
C ASP A 106 0.12 15.69 12.91
N ARG A 107 1.35 15.50 12.43
CA ARG A 107 2.15 14.29 12.68
C ARG A 107 2.44 14.11 14.17
N MET A 108 2.84 15.18 14.85
CA MET A 108 3.11 15.17 16.29
C MET A 108 1.83 14.95 17.10
N TRP A 109 0.72 15.57 16.70
CA TRP A 109 -0.60 15.33 17.28
C TRP A 109 -0.97 13.85 17.16
N PHE A 110 -0.82 13.26 15.96
CA PHE A 110 -1.16 11.86 15.73
C PHE A 110 -0.27 10.91 16.53
N PHE A 111 1.04 11.17 16.57
CA PHE A 111 2.00 10.39 17.36
C PHE A 111 1.64 10.41 18.86
N SER A 112 1.35 11.60 19.41
CA SER A 112 0.92 11.76 20.80
C SER A 112 -0.41 11.03 21.07
N PHE A 113 -1.31 11.05 20.10
CA PHE A 113 -2.60 10.36 20.19
C PHE A 113 -2.43 8.83 20.12
N LEU A 114 -1.58 8.31 19.23
CA LEU A 114 -1.24 6.89 19.15
C LEU A 114 -0.66 6.38 20.48
N LYS A 115 0.24 7.14 21.10
CA LYS A 115 0.79 6.84 22.43
C LYS A 115 -0.32 6.69 23.48
N GLN A 116 -1.29 7.60 23.49
CA GLN A 116 -2.46 7.50 24.38
C GLN A 116 -3.35 6.28 24.09
N MET A 117 -3.52 5.91 22.81
CA MET A 117 -4.34 4.76 22.42
C MET A 117 -3.71 3.43 22.85
N VAL A 118 -2.39 3.29 22.72
CA VAL A 118 -1.65 2.15 23.25
C VAL A 118 -1.86 2.05 24.76
N ASP A 119 -1.56 3.12 25.51
CA ASP A 119 -1.70 3.17 26.96
C ASP A 119 -3.12 2.81 27.44
N ARG A 120 -4.13 3.42 26.82
CA ARG A 120 -5.53 3.30 27.25
C ARG A 120 -6.14 1.94 26.95
N HIS A 121 -5.95 1.42 25.74
CA HIS A 121 -6.65 0.21 25.28
C HIS A 121 -5.92 -1.08 25.62
N THR A 122 -4.59 -1.05 25.70
CA THR A 122 -3.77 -2.25 25.94
C THR A 122 -3.36 -2.41 27.40
N GLY A 123 -3.34 -1.31 28.17
CA GLY A 123 -2.80 -1.26 29.53
C GLY A 123 -1.27 -1.33 29.60
N GLN A 124 -0.57 -1.41 28.45
CA GLN A 124 0.88 -1.32 28.36
C GLN A 124 1.29 0.12 28.12
N LYS A 125 2.41 0.55 28.73
CA LYS A 125 3.01 1.86 28.45
C LYS A 125 3.67 1.85 27.08
N PHE A 126 3.39 2.85 26.25
CA PHE A 126 3.98 3.00 24.92
C PHE A 126 5.51 2.89 24.97
N ASP A 127 6.17 3.66 25.83
CA ASP A 127 7.64 3.67 25.93
C ASP A 127 8.20 2.29 26.28
N LYS A 128 7.45 1.47 27.04
CA LYS A 128 7.83 0.08 27.34
C LYS A 128 7.67 -0.85 26.14
N VAL A 129 6.61 -0.67 25.34
CA VAL A 129 6.36 -1.46 24.12
C VAL A 129 7.45 -1.25 23.09
N PHE A 130 7.92 0.00 22.96
CA PHE A 130 8.90 0.43 21.96
C PHE A 130 10.31 0.62 22.53
N ALA A 131 10.60 0.15 23.75
CA ALA A 131 11.89 0.35 24.41
C ALA A 131 13.12 -0.13 23.60
N ALA A 132 12.95 -1.09 22.68
CA ALA A 132 14.02 -1.52 21.77
C ALA A 132 14.44 -0.44 20.76
N TRP A 133 13.60 0.57 20.57
CA TRP A 133 13.78 1.69 19.65
C TRP A 133 14.17 2.99 20.36
N ASP A 134 14.27 2.99 21.69
CA ASP A 134 14.86 4.08 22.49
C ASP A 134 16.39 4.03 22.36
N PHE A 135 16.94 4.79 21.40
CA PHE A 135 18.36 4.77 21.06
C PHE A 135 19.18 5.71 21.93
N ASP A 136 18.59 6.82 22.37
CA ASP A 136 19.27 7.76 23.26
C ASP A 136 19.22 7.33 24.75
N LYS A 137 18.39 6.32 25.05
CA LYS A 137 18.21 5.69 26.36
C LYS A 137 17.68 6.67 27.40
N ASN A 138 16.88 7.64 26.97
CA ASN A 138 16.26 8.62 27.87
C ASN A 138 15.01 8.06 28.58
N GLY A 139 14.54 6.86 28.20
CA GLY A 139 13.38 6.18 28.78
C GLY A 139 12.05 6.55 28.13
N THR A 140 12.07 7.34 27.06
CA THR A 140 10.90 7.74 26.28
C THR A 140 11.21 7.60 24.79
N VAL A 141 10.26 7.05 24.03
CA VAL A 141 10.42 6.90 22.59
C VAL A 141 9.79 8.11 21.91
N ASP A 142 10.55 8.79 21.06
CA ASP A 142 10.06 9.90 20.25
C ASP A 142 9.67 9.47 18.81
N ILE A 143 9.16 10.43 18.02
CA ILE A 143 8.75 10.16 16.64
C ILE A 143 9.93 9.81 15.73
N VAL A 144 11.11 10.39 15.97
CA VAL A 144 12.32 10.16 15.15
C VAL A 144 12.83 8.74 15.35
N GLU A 145 12.82 8.27 16.60
CA GLU A 145 13.13 6.91 16.98
C GLU A 145 12.11 5.91 16.43
N LEU A 146 10.81 6.25 16.52
CA LEU A 146 9.75 5.40 15.99
C LEU A 146 9.83 5.23 14.46
N ARG A 147 10.47 6.13 13.72
CA ARG A 147 10.70 5.94 12.26
C ARG A 147 11.56 4.71 11.95
N ARG A 148 12.33 4.22 12.93
CA ARG A 148 13.12 2.99 12.78
C ARG A 148 12.29 1.72 12.95
N LEU A 149 11.07 1.82 13.49
CA LEU A 149 10.10 0.74 13.46
C LEU A 149 9.64 0.53 12.01
N MET A 150 10.32 -0.39 11.33
CA MET A 150 10.02 -0.76 9.96
C MET A 150 9.61 -2.22 9.89
N PHE A 151 8.71 -2.50 8.96
CA PHE A 151 8.38 -3.85 8.55
C PHE A 151 8.72 -3.99 7.07
N ALA A 152 9.37 -5.10 6.74
CA ALA A 152 9.83 -5.38 5.38
C ALA A 152 9.45 -6.81 5.01
N SER A 153 9.31 -7.04 3.71
CA SER A 153 8.97 -8.36 3.17
C SER A 153 10.16 -9.11 2.60
N PHE A 154 11.34 -8.50 2.54
CA PHE A 154 12.45 -8.96 1.72
C PHE A 154 13.68 -9.35 2.53
N MET A 155 13.59 -9.36 3.87
CA MET A 155 14.73 -9.65 4.74
C MET A 155 15.10 -11.14 4.76
N ASP A 156 14.11 -12.04 4.65
CA ASP A 156 14.28 -13.49 4.78
C ASP A 156 14.22 -14.23 3.43
N GLY A 157 14.19 -13.50 2.31
CA GLY A 157 14.04 -14.05 0.96
C GLY A 157 13.51 -13.01 -0.03
N ALA A 158 13.59 -13.32 -1.31
CA ALA A 158 13.11 -12.46 -2.39
C ALA A 158 11.69 -12.84 -2.84
N GLY A 159 11.01 -11.92 -3.54
CA GLY A 159 9.76 -12.20 -4.25
C GLY A 159 8.63 -12.79 -3.40
N ALA A 160 8.08 -13.91 -3.87
CA ALA A 160 6.95 -14.59 -3.23
C ALA A 160 7.32 -15.26 -1.89
N GLU A 161 8.58 -15.62 -1.68
CA GLU A 161 9.06 -16.27 -0.45
C GLU A 161 9.27 -15.27 0.70
N GLY A 162 9.41 -13.99 0.36
CA GLY A 162 9.61 -12.92 1.30
C GLY A 162 8.50 -12.82 2.35
N LYS A 163 8.84 -12.91 3.64
CA LYS A 163 7.88 -12.77 4.73
C LYS A 163 7.82 -11.33 5.23
N TYR A 164 6.61 -10.78 5.34
CA TYR A 164 6.44 -9.47 5.99
C TYR A 164 6.70 -9.61 7.48
N ALA A 165 7.73 -8.93 8.00
CA ALA A 165 8.18 -9.06 9.38
C ALA A 165 8.80 -7.75 9.90
N GLU A 166 8.86 -7.63 11.23
CA GLU A 166 9.55 -6.51 11.90
C GLU A 166 11.05 -6.56 11.59
N VAL A 167 11.60 -5.47 11.05
CA VAL A 167 13.03 -5.35 10.76
C VAL A 167 13.77 -5.15 12.08
N LYS A 168 14.56 -6.14 12.51
CA LYS A 168 15.32 -6.06 13.77
C LYS A 168 16.67 -5.36 13.64
N ASP A 169 17.29 -5.47 12.46
CA ASP A 169 18.57 -4.83 12.12
C ASP A 169 18.36 -3.89 10.93
N VAL A 170 18.25 -2.61 11.23
CA VAL A 170 18.03 -1.54 10.25
C VAL A 170 19.24 -1.36 9.34
N ASP A 171 20.45 -1.54 9.86
CA ASP A 171 21.69 -1.39 9.09
C ASP A 171 21.84 -2.54 8.10
N ALA A 172 21.49 -3.77 8.49
CA ALA A 172 21.43 -4.92 7.59
C ALA A 172 20.40 -4.70 6.47
N MET A 173 19.22 -4.18 6.80
CA MET A 173 18.21 -3.85 5.81
C MET A 173 18.73 -2.81 4.80
N GLN A 174 19.38 -1.75 5.28
CA GLN A 174 19.93 -0.73 4.39
C GLN A 174 21.03 -1.29 3.46
N ARG A 175 21.90 -2.17 3.97
CA ARG A 175 22.90 -2.88 3.15
C ARG A 175 22.24 -3.72 2.07
N LEU A 176 21.23 -4.50 2.43
CA LEU A 176 20.50 -5.35 1.49
C LEU A 176 19.84 -4.53 0.36
N VAL A 177 19.17 -3.43 0.69
CA VAL A 177 18.57 -2.56 -0.34
C VAL A 177 19.64 -1.96 -1.27
N THR A 178 20.82 -1.65 -0.73
CA THR A 178 21.96 -1.15 -1.53
C THR A 178 22.49 -2.23 -2.48
N GLU A 179 22.60 -3.47 -2.02
CA GLU A 179 22.98 -4.62 -2.86
C GLU A 179 21.96 -4.87 -3.96
N GLN A 180 20.66 -4.78 -3.65
CA GLN A 180 19.57 -4.93 -4.62
C GLN A 180 19.58 -3.84 -5.70
N LEU A 181 20.00 -2.62 -5.39
CA LEU A 181 20.24 -1.58 -6.39
C LEU A 181 21.39 -1.94 -7.34
N VAL A 182 22.47 -2.53 -6.82
CA VAL A 182 23.60 -3.00 -7.65
C VAL A 182 23.14 -4.11 -8.59
N GLU A 183 22.40 -5.10 -8.09
CA GLU A 183 21.83 -6.18 -8.90
C GLU A 183 20.85 -5.66 -9.97
N TYR A 184 19.97 -4.73 -9.59
CA TYR A 184 19.07 -4.08 -10.54
C TYR A 184 19.84 -3.44 -11.70
N ASN A 185 20.92 -2.72 -11.40
CA ASN A 185 21.76 -2.07 -12.40
C ASN A 185 22.51 -3.06 -13.29
N GLN A 186 22.80 -4.27 -12.81
CA GLN A 186 23.43 -5.33 -13.58
C GLN A 186 22.43 -6.08 -14.48
N SER A 187 21.13 -6.04 -14.17
CA SER A 187 20.08 -6.73 -14.93
C SER A 187 19.80 -6.16 -16.34
N GLY A 188 20.57 -5.16 -16.79
CA GLY A 188 20.40 -4.54 -18.13
C GLY A 188 19.22 -3.58 -18.25
N LYS A 189 18.51 -3.30 -17.14
CA LYS A 189 17.48 -2.26 -17.04
C LYS A 189 18.09 -0.86 -17.06
N MET A 190 17.24 0.18 -17.10
CA MET A 190 17.67 1.58 -16.99
C MET A 190 18.47 1.79 -15.70
N ARG A 191 19.78 2.00 -15.83
CA ARG A 191 20.68 2.18 -14.69
C ARG A 191 20.26 3.38 -13.83
N MET A 192 20.24 3.19 -12.51
CA MET A 192 19.95 4.21 -11.51
C MET A 192 21.18 4.43 -10.62
N ASP A 193 21.64 5.67 -10.52
CA ASP A 193 22.74 6.07 -9.64
C ASP A 193 22.15 6.80 -8.43
N LEU A 194 21.82 6.04 -7.39
CA LEU A 194 21.15 6.54 -6.18
C LEU A 194 22.04 6.32 -4.97
N VAL A 195 22.05 7.30 -4.07
CA VAL A 195 22.59 7.11 -2.72
C VAL A 195 21.42 6.76 -1.80
N LEU A 196 21.39 5.52 -1.32
CA LEU A 196 20.31 5.01 -0.49
C LEU A 196 20.60 5.25 1.00
N PHE A 197 20.13 6.40 1.48
CA PHE A 197 20.07 6.69 2.92
C PHE A 197 18.88 5.97 3.57
N LEU A 198 18.86 5.92 4.90
CA LEU A 198 17.77 5.32 5.68
C LEU A 198 16.37 5.84 5.26
N TYR A 199 16.27 7.11 4.89
CA TYR A 199 15.01 7.69 4.41
C TYR A 199 14.49 7.03 3.12
N ALA A 200 15.39 6.73 2.18
CA ALA A 200 15.03 6.02 0.95
C ALA A 200 14.60 4.57 1.26
N ALA A 201 15.31 3.92 2.18
CA ALA A 201 14.98 2.56 2.62
C ALA A 201 13.60 2.50 3.29
N GLU A 202 13.25 3.51 4.10
CA GLU A 202 11.92 3.66 4.72
C GLU A 202 10.80 3.70 3.65
N HIS A 203 10.98 4.51 2.59
CA HIS A 203 10.03 4.56 1.49
C HIS A 203 9.95 3.27 0.67
N ILE A 204 11.07 2.56 0.50
CA ILE A 204 11.06 1.24 -0.14
C ILE A 204 10.25 0.24 0.69
N CYS A 205 10.39 0.25 2.02
CA CYS A 205 9.54 -0.57 2.91
C CYS A 205 8.06 -0.22 2.74
N ARG A 206 7.69 1.06 2.69
CA ARG A 206 6.31 1.51 2.47
C ARG A 206 5.76 1.05 1.12
N ILE A 207 6.51 1.25 0.03
CA ILE A 207 6.08 0.85 -1.32
C ILE A 207 5.94 -0.67 -1.39
N SER A 208 6.95 -1.41 -0.90
CA SER A 208 6.93 -2.88 -0.84
C SER A 208 5.72 -3.39 -0.05
N ARG A 209 5.42 -2.77 1.10
CA ARG A 209 4.23 -3.07 1.91
C ARG A 209 2.93 -2.83 1.14
N VAL A 210 2.85 -1.78 0.31
CA VAL A 210 1.63 -1.48 -0.45
C VAL A 210 1.44 -2.41 -1.63
N ILE A 211 2.47 -2.67 -2.44
CA ILE A 211 2.33 -3.51 -3.64
C ILE A 211 2.11 -4.98 -3.30
N ARG A 212 2.43 -5.44 -2.09
CA ARG A 212 2.11 -6.82 -1.65
C ARG A 212 0.71 -6.99 -1.09
N GLN A 213 -0.04 -5.90 -0.91
CA GLN A 213 -1.43 -5.99 -0.48
C GLN A 213 -2.34 -6.25 -1.65
N ASP A 214 -3.30 -7.14 -1.46
CA ASP A 214 -4.42 -7.29 -2.38
C ASP A 214 -5.09 -5.92 -2.59
N LEU A 215 -5.32 -5.53 -3.85
CA LEU A 215 -5.87 -4.22 -4.21
C LEU A 215 -5.01 -3.02 -3.78
N GLY A 216 -3.73 -3.26 -3.44
CA GLY A 216 -2.79 -2.26 -2.96
C GLY A 216 -2.34 -1.33 -4.08
N ASN A 217 -2.72 -0.06 -3.99
CA ASN A 217 -2.29 1.00 -4.89
C ASN A 217 -1.61 2.12 -4.09
N ALA A 218 -0.65 2.81 -4.66
CA ALA A 218 0.11 3.86 -3.99
C ALA A 218 0.01 5.21 -4.72
N LEU A 219 -0.15 6.27 -3.95
CA LEU A 219 0.00 7.66 -4.41
C LEU A 219 1.21 8.25 -3.71
N LEU A 220 2.33 8.32 -4.42
CA LEU A 220 3.61 8.83 -3.93
C LEU A 220 3.70 10.34 -4.22
N VAL A 221 3.62 11.14 -3.17
CA VAL A 221 3.56 12.60 -3.28
C VAL A 221 4.90 13.19 -2.88
N GLY A 222 5.50 14.02 -3.72
CA GLY A 222 6.80 14.65 -3.42
C GLY A 222 7.26 15.58 -4.53
N VAL A 223 8.31 16.35 -4.30
CA VAL A 223 8.87 17.23 -5.34
C VAL A 223 9.61 16.44 -6.42
N GLY A 224 9.92 17.09 -7.55
CA GLY A 224 10.78 16.49 -8.57
C GLY A 224 12.14 16.12 -8.00
N GLY A 225 12.66 14.94 -8.35
CA GLY A 225 13.96 14.46 -7.84
C GLY A 225 13.91 13.75 -6.48
N SER A 226 12.74 13.63 -5.83
CA SER A 226 12.62 12.94 -4.53
C SER A 226 12.82 11.42 -4.58
N GLY A 227 13.06 10.85 -5.77
CA GLY A 227 13.37 9.42 -5.93
C GLY A 227 12.17 8.48 -6.07
N ARG A 228 10.92 8.96 -6.00
CA ARG A 228 9.68 8.14 -6.05
C ARG A 228 9.71 7.04 -7.10
N GLN A 229 9.94 7.38 -8.36
CA GLN A 229 9.99 6.40 -9.46
C GLN A 229 11.11 5.37 -9.26
N SER A 230 12.30 5.84 -8.88
CA SER A 230 13.47 4.98 -8.71
C SER A 230 13.30 4.02 -7.53
N LEU A 231 12.77 4.50 -6.41
CA LEU A 231 12.47 3.67 -5.25
C LEU A 231 11.34 2.67 -5.54
N THR A 232 10.33 3.04 -6.33
CA THR A 232 9.32 2.08 -6.81
C THR A 232 9.94 0.98 -7.66
N ARG A 233 10.86 1.31 -8.56
CA ARG A 233 11.54 0.30 -9.40
C ARG A 233 12.36 -0.68 -8.56
N ILE A 234 13.03 -0.21 -7.50
CA ILE A 234 13.75 -1.07 -6.56
C ILE A 234 12.78 -1.95 -5.77
N ALA A 235 11.73 -1.37 -5.18
CA ALA A 235 10.74 -2.12 -4.41
C ALA A 235 10.06 -3.21 -5.24
N ALA A 236 9.71 -2.91 -6.50
CA ALA A 236 9.13 -3.87 -7.44
C ALA A 236 10.15 -4.94 -7.86
N PHE A 237 11.42 -4.57 -8.08
CA PHE A 237 12.49 -5.53 -8.40
C PHE A 237 12.69 -6.56 -7.29
N MET A 238 12.77 -6.11 -6.04
CA MET A 238 12.92 -6.98 -4.86
C MET A 238 11.71 -7.90 -4.65
N ALA A 239 10.53 -7.45 -5.07
CA ALA A 239 9.30 -8.23 -5.04
C ALA A 239 9.13 -9.12 -6.28
N GLU A 240 10.04 -9.08 -7.26
CA GLU A 240 9.95 -9.75 -8.57
C GLU A 240 8.73 -9.33 -9.41
N PHE A 241 8.25 -8.10 -9.22
CA PHE A 241 7.12 -7.55 -9.95
C PHE A 241 7.60 -6.88 -11.24
N GLU A 242 6.83 -7.05 -12.30
CA GLU A 242 7.10 -6.39 -13.57
C GLU A 242 6.66 -4.94 -13.52
N VAL A 243 7.57 -4.01 -13.85
CA VAL A 243 7.25 -2.57 -13.87
C VAL A 243 6.93 -2.15 -15.29
N TYR A 244 5.71 -1.67 -15.51
CA TYR A 244 5.28 -1.04 -16.75
C TYR A 244 5.26 0.48 -16.56
N SER A 245 5.89 1.22 -17.47
CA SER A 245 5.84 2.68 -17.52
C SER A 245 5.74 3.13 -18.96
N ILE A 246 4.89 4.12 -19.23
CA ILE A 246 4.69 4.65 -20.58
C ILE A 246 5.76 5.68 -20.97
N GLU A 247 5.96 5.86 -22.27
CA GLU A 247 6.82 6.91 -22.81
C GLU A 247 5.97 7.91 -23.61
N ILE A 248 5.85 9.14 -23.10
CA ILE A 248 5.04 10.17 -23.76
C ILE A 248 5.85 10.82 -24.88
N THR A 249 5.38 10.66 -26.11
CA THR A 249 5.87 11.37 -27.29
C THR A 249 4.94 12.54 -27.67
N LYS A 250 5.40 13.42 -28.56
CA LYS A 250 4.56 14.52 -29.09
C LYS A 250 3.29 14.00 -29.76
N SER A 251 3.35 12.84 -30.42
CA SER A 251 2.23 12.20 -31.09
C SER A 251 1.40 11.28 -30.19
N TYR A 252 1.76 11.09 -28.92
CA TYR A 252 1.02 10.21 -28.02
C TYR A 252 -0.42 10.71 -27.80
N THR A 253 -1.41 9.91 -28.16
CA THR A 253 -2.84 10.27 -28.08
C THR A 253 -3.59 9.34 -27.12
N GLN A 254 -4.93 9.45 -27.12
CA GLN A 254 -5.80 8.56 -26.36
C GLN A 254 -5.74 7.12 -26.89
N VAL A 255 -5.38 6.91 -28.16
CA VAL A 255 -5.27 5.57 -28.76
C VAL A 255 -4.10 4.80 -28.13
N GLU A 256 -2.90 5.38 -28.15
CA GLU A 256 -1.70 4.76 -27.57
C GLU A 256 -1.86 4.53 -26.07
N TRP A 257 -2.45 5.48 -25.35
CA TRP A 257 -2.81 5.33 -23.94
C TRP A 257 -3.68 4.11 -23.66
N ARG A 258 -4.72 3.94 -24.46
CA ARG A 258 -5.66 2.83 -24.33
C ARG A 258 -5.00 1.50 -24.67
N ASP A 259 -4.12 1.47 -25.66
CA ASP A 259 -3.36 0.27 -26.00
C ASP A 259 -2.35 -0.10 -24.91
N ASP A 260 -1.66 0.89 -24.31
CA ASP A 260 -0.79 0.68 -23.14
C ASP A 260 -1.58 0.09 -21.96
N LEU A 261 -2.74 0.65 -21.62
CA LEU A 261 -3.58 0.11 -20.55
C LEU A 261 -4.07 -1.31 -20.84
N LYS A 262 -4.44 -1.62 -22.09
CA LYS A 262 -4.81 -2.99 -22.47
C LYS A 262 -3.65 -3.96 -22.26
N ASN A 263 -2.44 -3.58 -22.63
CA ASN A 263 -1.25 -4.42 -22.43
C ASN A 263 -1.01 -4.69 -20.95
N VAL A 264 -1.11 -3.66 -20.11
CA VAL A 264 -0.99 -3.78 -18.64
C VAL A 264 -2.08 -4.71 -18.07
N LEU A 265 -3.33 -4.55 -18.48
CA LEU A 265 -4.44 -5.38 -18.02
C LEU A 265 -4.32 -6.84 -18.50
N ARG A 266 -3.88 -7.08 -19.74
CA ARG A 266 -3.62 -8.44 -20.26
C ARG A 266 -2.51 -9.13 -19.47
N LYS A 267 -1.47 -8.40 -19.11
CA LYS A 267 -0.34 -8.93 -18.35
C LYS A 267 -0.73 -9.26 -16.90
N ALA A 268 -1.36 -8.32 -16.21
CA ALA A 268 -1.81 -8.52 -14.83
C ALA A 268 -2.97 -9.51 -14.71
N GLY A 269 -4.04 -9.33 -15.48
CA GLY A 269 -5.25 -10.15 -15.39
C GLY A 269 -5.22 -11.41 -16.24
N GLY A 270 -4.72 -11.31 -17.47
CA GLY A 270 -4.73 -12.40 -18.44
C GLY A 270 -3.67 -13.46 -18.16
N GLU A 271 -2.41 -13.02 -17.99
CA GLU A 271 -1.29 -13.91 -17.65
C GLU A 271 -1.24 -14.21 -16.14
N GLY A 272 -1.79 -13.31 -15.30
CA GLY A 272 -1.71 -13.44 -13.85
C GLY A 272 -0.36 -12.99 -13.29
N SER A 273 0.38 -12.15 -14.01
CA SER A 273 1.72 -11.69 -13.61
C SER A 273 1.63 -10.47 -12.67
N PRO A 274 2.23 -10.52 -11.46
CA PRO A 274 2.32 -9.35 -10.59
C PRO A 274 2.98 -8.16 -11.28
N THR A 275 2.21 -7.09 -11.47
CA THR A 275 2.57 -5.96 -12.32
C THR A 275 2.38 -4.64 -11.58
N VAL A 276 3.40 -3.79 -11.60
CA VAL A 276 3.33 -2.40 -11.14
C VAL A 276 3.19 -1.48 -12.35
N PHE A 277 2.09 -0.75 -12.43
CA PHE A 277 1.97 0.36 -13.37
C PHE A 277 2.48 1.64 -12.73
N LEU A 278 3.66 2.08 -13.16
CA LEU A 278 4.32 3.28 -12.67
C LEU A 278 3.98 4.48 -13.56
N PHE A 279 3.23 5.43 -13.01
CA PHE A 279 2.71 6.58 -13.75
C PHE A 279 3.01 7.90 -13.04
N ASN A 280 3.61 8.83 -13.75
CA ASN A 280 4.04 10.13 -13.26
C ASN A 280 3.08 11.23 -13.70
N ASP A 281 2.91 12.26 -12.88
CA ASP A 281 2.02 13.38 -13.22
C ASP A 281 2.44 14.16 -14.48
N THR A 282 3.75 14.22 -14.76
CA THR A 282 4.31 14.80 -15.98
C THR A 282 3.91 14.04 -17.25
N GLN A 283 3.46 12.79 -17.12
CA GLN A 283 2.97 11.99 -18.25
C GLN A 283 1.48 12.23 -18.55
N ILE A 284 0.77 13.00 -17.72
CA ILE A 284 -0.64 13.33 -17.91
C ILE A 284 -0.77 14.39 -19.00
N LYS A 285 -0.93 13.93 -20.24
CA LYS A 285 -1.17 14.79 -21.41
C LYS A 285 -2.62 15.22 -21.54
N MET A 286 -3.56 14.37 -21.14
CA MET A 286 -5.00 14.61 -21.19
C MET A 286 -5.64 14.15 -19.88
N GLU A 287 -6.64 14.87 -19.39
CA GLU A 287 -7.33 14.54 -18.13
C GLU A 287 -8.13 13.23 -18.23
N SER A 288 -8.49 12.79 -19.44
CA SER A 288 -9.09 11.47 -19.72
C SER A 288 -8.21 10.30 -19.26
N PHE A 289 -6.89 10.47 -19.15
CA PHE A 289 -6.01 9.44 -18.60
C PHE A 289 -6.33 9.17 -17.13
N LEU A 290 -6.66 10.22 -16.38
CA LEU A 290 -7.05 10.09 -14.98
C LEU A 290 -8.47 9.53 -14.82
N GLU A 291 -9.35 9.75 -15.79
CA GLU A 291 -10.66 9.10 -15.82
C GLU A 291 -10.51 7.57 -15.95
N ASP A 292 -9.67 7.12 -16.88
CA ASP A 292 -9.37 5.70 -17.07
C ASP A 292 -8.68 5.10 -15.83
N ILE A 293 -7.67 5.78 -15.26
CA ILE A 293 -7.03 5.35 -13.99
C ILE A 293 -8.05 5.28 -12.85
N ASN A 294 -8.95 6.26 -12.75
CA ASN A 294 -9.99 6.29 -11.71
C ASN A 294 -10.94 5.10 -11.84
N ASN A 295 -11.26 4.66 -13.06
CA ASN A 295 -12.03 3.44 -13.29
C ASN A 295 -11.26 2.20 -12.82
N ILE A 296 -10.00 2.04 -13.21
CA ILE A 296 -9.14 0.92 -12.77
C ILE A 296 -9.06 0.86 -11.24
N LEU A 297 -8.85 2.00 -10.56
CA LEU A 297 -8.76 2.06 -9.10
C LEU A 297 -10.09 1.69 -8.40
N ASN A 298 -11.24 1.92 -9.01
CA ASN A 298 -12.54 1.60 -8.42
C ASN A 298 -13.03 0.20 -8.76
N THR A 299 -13.07 -0.13 -10.05
CA THR A 299 -13.70 -1.35 -10.58
C THR A 299 -12.69 -2.39 -11.04
N GLY A 300 -11.44 -2.01 -11.31
CA GLY A 300 -10.41 -2.91 -11.85
C GLY A 300 -10.41 -2.99 -13.37
N GLU A 301 -11.24 -2.19 -14.04
CA GLU A 301 -11.37 -2.16 -15.49
C GLU A 301 -11.74 -0.76 -15.99
N VAL A 302 -11.55 -0.54 -17.28
CA VAL A 302 -12.08 0.64 -17.98
C VAL A 302 -13.27 0.19 -18.84
N PRO A 303 -14.44 0.84 -18.74
CA PRO A 303 -15.60 0.47 -19.56
C PRO A 303 -15.31 0.58 -21.06
N ASN A 304 -15.78 -0.40 -21.84
CA ASN A 304 -15.59 -0.47 -23.29
C ASN A 304 -14.12 -0.38 -23.73
N MET A 305 -13.19 -0.91 -22.91
CA MET A 305 -11.76 -0.94 -23.21
C MET A 305 -11.44 -1.90 -24.35
N PHE A 306 -11.94 -3.13 -24.25
CA PHE A 306 -11.67 -4.21 -25.20
C PHE A 306 -12.78 -4.30 -26.25
N ALA A 307 -12.38 -4.45 -27.52
CA ALA A 307 -13.30 -4.81 -28.60
C ALA A 307 -13.80 -6.26 -28.44
N LYS A 308 -14.86 -6.65 -29.14
CA LYS A 308 -15.51 -7.97 -28.96
C LYS A 308 -14.55 -9.15 -29.18
N ASP A 309 -13.67 -9.04 -30.17
CA ASP A 309 -12.62 -10.00 -30.49
C ASP A 309 -11.53 -10.02 -29.41
N GLU A 310 -11.08 -8.86 -28.93
CA GLU A 310 -10.12 -8.76 -27.82
C GLU A 310 -10.70 -9.32 -26.51
N THR A 311 -11.99 -9.09 -26.24
CA THR A 311 -12.69 -9.65 -25.08
C THR A 311 -12.73 -11.18 -25.16
N ALA A 312 -12.91 -11.75 -26.36
CA ALA A 312 -12.82 -13.20 -26.53
C ALA A 312 -11.41 -13.71 -26.22
N GLN A 313 -10.37 -13.02 -26.67
CA GLN A 313 -8.98 -13.39 -26.39
C GLN A 313 -8.66 -13.39 -24.89
N VAL A 314 -9.05 -12.34 -24.15
CA VAL A 314 -8.77 -12.30 -22.70
C VAL A 314 -9.57 -13.36 -21.93
N ILE A 315 -10.79 -13.67 -22.37
CA ILE A 315 -11.59 -14.77 -21.80
C ILE A 315 -10.86 -16.11 -22.04
N ASP A 316 -10.39 -16.35 -23.25
CA ASP A 316 -9.69 -17.59 -23.59
C ASP A 316 -8.39 -17.73 -22.78
N MET A 317 -7.65 -16.62 -22.56
CA MET A 317 -6.45 -16.59 -21.71
C MET A 317 -6.73 -17.01 -20.26
N VAL A 318 -7.82 -16.50 -19.65
CA VAL A 318 -8.11 -16.77 -18.23
C VAL A 318 -8.89 -18.05 -17.98
N THR A 319 -9.59 -18.58 -18.99
CA THR A 319 -10.49 -19.75 -18.85
C THR A 319 -9.84 -20.93 -18.12
N PRO A 320 -8.60 -21.35 -18.42
CA PRO A 320 -7.99 -22.47 -17.70
C PRO A 320 -7.86 -22.22 -16.19
N ARG A 321 -7.48 -20.99 -15.79
CA ARG A 321 -7.34 -20.59 -14.39
C ARG A 321 -8.71 -20.40 -13.72
N ALA A 322 -9.67 -19.84 -14.44
CA ALA A 322 -11.03 -19.60 -13.97
C ALA A 322 -11.76 -20.91 -13.65
N VAL A 323 -11.70 -21.90 -14.55
CA VAL A 323 -12.32 -23.23 -14.34
C VAL A 323 -11.68 -23.95 -13.15
N LYS A 324 -10.35 -23.85 -13.00
CA LYS A 324 -9.64 -24.40 -11.83
C LYS A 324 -10.08 -23.74 -10.53
N ALA A 325 -10.44 -22.45 -10.57
CA ALA A 325 -10.99 -21.70 -9.44
C ALA A 325 -12.51 -21.94 -9.21
N GLY A 326 -13.15 -22.82 -9.99
CA GLY A 326 -14.57 -23.16 -9.85
C GLY A 326 -15.53 -22.21 -10.56
N VAL A 327 -15.03 -21.35 -11.45
CA VAL A 327 -15.87 -20.46 -12.27
C VAL A 327 -16.53 -21.24 -13.41
N ASN A 328 -17.78 -20.91 -13.72
CA ASN A 328 -18.55 -21.56 -14.78
C ASN A 328 -17.99 -21.24 -16.17
N ALA A 329 -17.43 -22.26 -16.84
CA ALA A 329 -16.88 -22.15 -18.19
C ALA A 329 -17.90 -21.71 -19.26
N GLY A 330 -19.19 -21.95 -19.03
CA GLY A 330 -20.25 -21.59 -19.98
C GLY A 330 -20.66 -20.11 -19.94
N SER A 331 -20.27 -19.37 -18.90
CA SER A 331 -20.64 -17.95 -18.74
C SER A 331 -19.47 -17.05 -19.13
N ARG A 332 -19.58 -16.43 -20.31
CA ARG A 332 -18.60 -15.42 -20.76
C ARG A 332 -18.51 -14.23 -19.79
N ALA A 333 -19.62 -13.89 -19.14
CA ALA A 333 -19.66 -12.83 -18.13
C ALA A 333 -18.84 -13.20 -16.89
N ASP A 334 -19.00 -14.44 -16.39
CA ASP A 334 -18.28 -14.90 -15.19
C ASP A 334 -16.77 -15.02 -15.47
N LEU A 335 -16.40 -15.49 -16.67
CA LEU A 335 -15.00 -15.58 -17.09
C LEU A 335 -14.36 -14.19 -17.24
N PHE A 336 -15.10 -13.22 -17.78
CA PHE A 336 -14.61 -11.85 -17.87
C PHE A 336 -14.51 -11.19 -16.49
N GLN A 337 -15.46 -11.44 -15.60
CA GLN A 337 -15.37 -10.98 -14.20
C GLN A 337 -14.15 -11.58 -13.50
N PHE A 338 -13.84 -12.85 -13.74
CA PHE A 338 -12.61 -13.46 -13.23
C PHE A 338 -11.36 -12.76 -13.76
N PHE A 339 -11.32 -12.37 -15.04
CA PHE A 339 -10.23 -11.54 -15.57
C PHE A 339 -10.11 -10.19 -14.84
N VAL A 340 -11.23 -9.51 -14.57
CA VAL A 340 -11.23 -8.24 -13.81
C VAL A 340 -10.73 -8.46 -12.39
N ASP A 341 -11.15 -9.52 -11.71
CA ASP A 341 -10.69 -9.85 -10.36
C ASP A 341 -9.18 -10.15 -10.33
N GLU A 342 -8.66 -10.83 -11.35
CA GLU A 342 -7.22 -11.07 -11.51
C GLU A 342 -6.46 -9.77 -11.82
N CYS A 343 -7.02 -8.86 -12.63
CA CYS A 343 -6.44 -7.52 -12.81
C CYS A 343 -6.31 -6.83 -11.46
N ARG A 344 -7.37 -6.84 -10.64
CA ARG A 344 -7.37 -6.18 -9.33
C ARG A 344 -6.36 -6.79 -8.34
N ARG A 345 -6.11 -8.09 -8.42
CA ARG A 345 -5.15 -8.80 -7.56
C ARG A 345 -3.70 -8.54 -7.95
N ASN A 346 -3.41 -8.57 -9.24
CA ASN A 346 -2.03 -8.56 -9.74
C ASN A 346 -1.58 -7.18 -10.23
N LEU A 347 -2.48 -6.24 -10.49
CA LEU A 347 -2.14 -4.88 -10.92
C LEU A 347 -2.08 -3.92 -9.73
N HIS A 348 -0.91 -3.30 -9.56
CA HIS A 348 -0.68 -2.27 -8.56
C HIS A 348 -0.36 -0.94 -9.24
N MET A 349 -1.25 0.04 -9.08
CA MET A 349 -1.05 1.39 -9.58
C MET A 349 -0.15 2.15 -8.62
N VAL A 350 1.01 2.62 -9.09
CA VAL A 350 1.91 3.49 -8.33
C VAL A 350 2.00 4.84 -9.04
N LEU A 351 1.34 5.83 -8.45
CA LEU A 351 1.17 7.17 -9.02
C LEU A 351 2.13 8.15 -8.36
N CYS A 352 3.03 8.77 -9.13
CA CYS A 352 4.01 9.73 -8.62
C CYS A 352 3.56 11.17 -8.92
N PHE A 353 3.01 11.89 -7.94
CA PHE A 353 2.40 13.22 -8.17
C PHE A 353 3.12 14.33 -7.40
N SER A 354 3.47 15.42 -8.08
CA SER A 354 4.05 16.60 -7.45
C SER A 354 2.97 17.38 -6.69
N PRO A 355 3.18 17.75 -5.41
CA PRO A 355 2.26 18.62 -4.68
C PRO A 355 2.42 20.10 -5.06
N VAL A 356 3.39 20.43 -5.93
CA VAL A 356 3.69 21.80 -6.36
C VAL A 356 2.62 22.29 -7.34
N GLY A 357 2.08 23.49 -7.07
CA GLY A 357 1.01 24.09 -7.85
C GLY A 357 -0.39 23.57 -7.48
N ASP A 358 -1.40 24.00 -8.23
CA ASP A 358 -2.80 23.71 -7.92
C ASP A 358 -3.33 22.43 -8.58
N ALA A 359 -2.66 21.96 -9.64
CA ALA A 359 -3.06 20.79 -10.42
C ALA A 359 -3.25 19.53 -9.55
N PHE A 360 -2.37 19.32 -8.57
CA PHE A 360 -2.49 18.21 -7.61
C PHE A 360 -3.83 18.25 -6.85
N ARG A 361 -4.13 19.39 -6.22
CA ARG A 361 -5.35 19.55 -5.41
C ARG A 361 -6.60 19.49 -6.26
N GLU A 362 -6.56 20.03 -7.47
CA GLU A 362 -7.67 19.96 -8.43
C GLU A 362 -7.95 18.53 -8.86
N ARG A 363 -6.91 17.74 -9.19
CA ARG A 363 -7.06 16.34 -9.56
C ARG A 363 -7.59 15.49 -8.42
N LEU A 364 -7.12 15.70 -7.19
CA LEU A 364 -7.69 15.00 -6.02
C LEU A 364 -9.18 15.28 -5.81
N ARG A 365 -9.63 16.50 -6.11
CA ARG A 365 -11.06 16.87 -6.05
C ARG A 365 -11.87 16.25 -7.18
N LYS A 366 -11.33 16.20 -8.40
CA LYS A 366 -11.98 15.61 -9.58
C LYS A 366 -12.02 14.08 -9.52
N PHE A 367 -10.99 13.46 -8.95
CA PHE A 367 -10.78 12.00 -8.95
C PHE A 367 -10.60 11.46 -7.53
N PRO A 368 -11.69 11.27 -6.76
CA PRO A 368 -11.61 10.83 -5.36
C PRO A 368 -10.98 9.45 -5.15
N SER A 369 -10.93 8.59 -6.18
CA SER A 369 -10.26 7.28 -6.09
C SER A 369 -8.76 7.38 -5.82
N LEU A 370 -8.12 8.48 -6.24
CA LEU A 370 -6.71 8.76 -5.95
C LEU A 370 -6.45 8.80 -4.44
N VAL A 371 -7.43 9.24 -3.65
CA VAL A 371 -7.35 9.24 -2.18
C VAL A 371 -7.94 7.96 -1.58
N ASN A 372 -9.10 7.53 -2.06
CA ASN A 372 -9.85 6.45 -1.44
C ASN A 372 -9.26 5.05 -1.71
N CYS A 373 -8.66 4.85 -2.88
CA CYS A 373 -8.16 3.55 -3.33
C CYS A 373 -6.65 3.42 -3.23
N CYS A 374 -5.92 4.53 -3.05
CA CYS A 374 -4.46 4.49 -2.87
C CYS A 374 -4.07 4.66 -1.40
N THR A 375 -2.92 4.13 -1.02
CA THR A 375 -2.18 4.53 0.18
C THR A 375 -1.31 5.71 -0.20
N ILE A 376 -1.44 6.82 0.55
CA ILE A 376 -0.69 8.05 0.29
C ILE A 376 0.62 7.99 1.07
N ASP A 377 1.72 8.25 0.38
CA ASP A 377 3.06 8.30 0.97
C ASP A 377 3.76 9.62 0.57
N TRP A 378 4.12 10.44 1.56
CA TRP A 378 4.75 11.75 1.36
C TRP A 378 6.29 11.67 1.44
N PHE A 379 6.93 12.09 0.35
CA PHE A 379 8.37 12.16 0.09
C PHE A 379 8.94 13.58 0.25
#